data_AF-A0A5B0H5P5-F1
#
_entry.id   AF-A0A5B0H5P5-F1
#
_cell.length_a   1.000
_cell.length_b   1.000
_cell.length_c   1.000
_cell.angle_alpha   90.00
_cell.angle_beta   90.00
_cell.angle_gamma   90.00
#
_symmetry.space_group_name_H-M   'P 1'
#
loop_
_entity.id
_entity.type
_entity.pdbx_description
1 polymer ?
#
loop_
_entity_poly.entity_id
_entity_poly.type
_entity_poly.pdbx_seq_one_letter_code
_entity_poly.pdbx_strand_id
1 'polypeptide(L)'
;MTKLIKRASAEARAFRNRDAESTGGKQKIARKTTRNNKRAAHDEDLHDAPQIEAPRKPRFAPVTFSEEGGVRFLHFGTEWVQGAMRLRKPDQIELEYAQQMMAWLLFIETPKRIVQLGLGAASLTKFAHRFLKRAKVEAVEVNPAVVVAARTMFDLPHDDARLTVHETDAWDFVNDSANHGTIGALQIDVYDATARGPVLDSVGFYRAARACLTGAGMVTVNLFGDHPSFVRNMKRLNEAFDGRVIALPEVHDGNRIAIAFSGPALDVPFTALQARAKLIEAELGLPARKWIKGLQESTGQKGASFSI
;
A
#
# COMPACT_ATOMS: atom_id res chain seq x y z
N MET A 1 -14.02 -29.42 7.30
CA MET A 1 -12.92 -29.34 6.33
C MET A 1 -13.18 -28.15 5.43
N THR A 2 -12.62 -27.00 5.77
CA THR A 2 -12.90 -25.70 5.14
C THR A 2 -11.89 -25.48 4.03
N LYS A 3 -12.34 -25.41 2.77
CA LYS A 3 -11.48 -24.99 1.65
C LYS A 3 -11.17 -23.51 1.85
N LEU A 4 -9.94 -23.19 2.27
CA LEU A 4 -9.44 -21.82 2.37
C LEU A 4 -9.67 -21.08 1.05
N ILE A 5 -10.37 -19.95 1.11
CA ILE A 5 -10.41 -18.92 0.06
C ILE A 5 -8.97 -18.57 -0.28
N LYS A 6 -8.58 -18.77 -1.54
CA LYS A 6 -7.21 -18.50 -2.00
C LYS A 6 -7.02 -16.98 -2.07
N ARG A 7 -6.06 -16.45 -1.31
CA ARG A 7 -5.42 -15.15 -1.54
C ARG A 7 -4.08 -15.38 -2.26
N ALA A 8 -3.53 -14.36 -2.91
CA ALA A 8 -2.54 -14.37 -4.00
C ALA A 8 -1.16 -15.06 -3.77
N SER A 9 -1.06 -16.05 -2.88
CA SER A 9 0.14 -16.84 -2.59
C SER A 9 0.30 -18.11 -3.46
N ALA A 10 -0.68 -18.46 -4.30
CA ALA A 10 -0.58 -19.67 -5.13
C ALA A 10 0.50 -19.57 -6.24
N GLU A 11 0.75 -18.37 -6.78
CA GLU A 11 1.77 -18.19 -7.82
C GLU A 11 3.20 -18.21 -7.25
N ALA A 12 3.43 -17.79 -6.01
CA ALA A 12 4.73 -17.97 -5.34
C ALA A 12 5.12 -19.46 -5.20
N ARG A 13 4.13 -20.34 -5.02
CA ARG A 13 4.32 -21.79 -5.08
C ARG A 13 4.45 -22.33 -6.51
N ALA A 14 3.76 -21.74 -7.48
CA ALA A 14 3.88 -22.14 -8.89
C ALA A 14 5.25 -21.77 -9.50
N PHE A 15 5.87 -20.67 -9.05
CA PHE A 15 7.22 -20.29 -9.47
C PHE A 15 8.31 -21.15 -8.83
N ARG A 16 8.16 -21.59 -7.56
CA ARG A 16 9.07 -22.60 -6.97
C ARG A 16 9.10 -23.91 -7.76
N ASN A 17 7.99 -24.31 -8.37
CA ASN A 17 7.95 -25.52 -9.20
C ASN A 17 8.54 -25.32 -10.60
N ARG A 18 8.52 -24.09 -11.16
CA ARG A 18 9.15 -23.81 -12.46
C ARG A 18 10.67 -23.71 -12.38
N ASP A 19 11.22 -23.22 -11.27
CA ASP A 19 12.66 -23.16 -11.06
C ASP A 19 13.28 -24.55 -10.77
N ALA A 20 12.46 -25.52 -10.35
CA ALA A 20 12.87 -26.91 -10.13
C ALA A 20 12.92 -27.78 -11.42
N GLU A 21 12.30 -27.34 -12.52
CA GLU A 21 12.20 -28.11 -13.77
C GLU A 21 13.13 -27.63 -14.91
N SER A 22 14.02 -26.67 -14.67
CA SER A 22 14.95 -26.16 -15.71
C SER A 22 16.41 -26.60 -15.53
N THR A 23 16.65 -27.88 -15.23
CA THR A 23 17.97 -28.51 -15.46
C THR A 23 17.93 -29.35 -16.74
N GLY A 24 18.29 -28.76 -17.87
CA GLY A 24 18.63 -29.54 -19.07
C GLY A 24 18.47 -28.78 -20.38
N GLY A 25 19.58 -28.36 -20.99
CA GLY A 25 19.58 -27.95 -22.40
C GLY A 25 20.68 -26.95 -22.76
N LYS A 26 21.90 -27.42 -23.00
CA LYS A 26 22.96 -26.63 -23.65
C LYS A 26 22.61 -26.43 -25.13
N GLN A 27 22.45 -25.19 -25.59
CA GLN A 27 22.70 -24.84 -26.99
C GLN A 27 23.52 -23.55 -27.10
N LYS A 28 24.64 -23.66 -27.83
CA LYS A 28 25.60 -22.60 -28.17
C LYS A 28 24.99 -21.68 -29.22
N ILE A 29 25.07 -20.37 -29.03
CA ILE A 29 24.93 -19.40 -30.13
C ILE A 29 26.10 -18.41 -30.08
N ALA A 30 26.73 -18.26 -31.25
CA ALA A 30 27.96 -17.54 -31.48
C ALA A 30 27.78 -16.01 -31.42
N ARG A 31 28.82 -15.32 -30.93
CA ARG A 31 28.97 -13.87 -30.94
C ARG A 31 29.17 -13.35 -32.37
N LYS A 32 28.44 -12.30 -32.74
CA LYS A 32 28.85 -11.39 -33.82
C LYS A 32 28.72 -9.94 -33.36
N THR A 33 29.85 -9.27 -33.39
CA THR A 33 30.07 -7.84 -33.12
C THR A 33 29.61 -7.01 -34.31
N THR A 34 28.91 -5.90 -34.08
CA THR A 34 28.96 -4.73 -34.96
C THR A 34 28.53 -3.48 -34.21
N ARG A 35 29.46 -2.53 -34.05
CA ARG A 35 29.21 -1.12 -33.75
C ARG A 35 28.78 -0.45 -35.07
N ASN A 36 27.75 0.41 -35.06
CA ASN A 36 27.85 1.72 -35.72
C ASN A 36 26.69 2.69 -35.43
N ASN A 37 27.08 3.95 -35.41
CA ASN A 37 26.33 5.20 -35.32
C ASN A 37 25.00 5.25 -36.09
N LYS A 38 23.91 5.63 -35.40
CA LYS A 38 22.82 6.45 -35.95
C LYS A 38 22.22 7.30 -34.82
N ARG A 39 22.61 8.57 -34.74
CA ARG A 39 22.16 9.53 -33.72
C ARG A 39 21.56 10.81 -34.32
N ALA A 40 21.10 10.77 -35.58
CA ALA A 40 20.65 11.98 -36.29
C ALA A 40 19.50 11.72 -37.28
N ALA A 41 18.48 10.93 -36.92
CA ALA A 41 17.35 10.66 -37.82
C ALA A 41 16.06 10.30 -37.06
N HIS A 42 15.69 11.04 -36.01
CA HIS A 42 14.50 10.71 -35.19
C HIS A 42 13.46 11.83 -35.04
N ASP A 43 13.63 12.99 -35.67
CA ASP A 43 12.72 14.14 -35.46
C ASP A 43 11.71 14.39 -36.60
N GLU A 44 11.71 13.61 -37.69
CA GLU A 44 10.78 13.85 -38.83
C GLU A 44 9.52 12.94 -38.84
N ASP A 45 9.45 11.90 -37.99
CA ASP A 45 8.36 10.90 -38.04
C ASP A 45 7.14 11.21 -37.12
N LEU A 46 7.04 12.42 -36.57
CA LEU A 46 5.97 12.78 -35.62
C LEU A 46 4.73 13.44 -36.26
N HIS A 47 4.74 13.73 -37.56
CA HIS A 47 3.60 14.37 -38.24
C HIS A 47 2.43 13.44 -38.54
N ASP A 48 2.67 12.12 -38.60
CA ASP A 48 1.63 11.10 -38.89
C ASP A 48 1.24 10.27 -37.65
N ALA A 49 1.64 10.69 -36.44
CA ALA A 49 1.22 10.03 -35.22
C ALA A 49 -0.29 10.21 -35.02
N PRO A 50 -1.10 9.14 -34.96
CA PRO A 50 -2.54 9.26 -34.81
C PRO A 50 -2.86 10.02 -33.53
N GLN A 51 -3.53 11.17 -33.68
CA GLN A 51 -4.12 11.89 -32.55
C GLN A 51 -5.11 10.96 -31.86
N ILE A 52 -4.77 10.50 -30.66
CA ILE A 52 -5.69 9.70 -29.84
C ILE A 52 -6.79 10.66 -29.39
N GLU A 53 -7.93 10.62 -30.08
CA GLU A 53 -9.15 11.33 -29.69
C GLU A 53 -9.62 10.86 -28.31
N ALA A 54 -9.39 11.71 -27.32
CA ALA A 54 -9.71 11.55 -25.89
C ALA A 54 -9.10 10.32 -25.19
N PRO A 55 -8.54 10.47 -23.98
CA PRO A 55 -8.07 9.31 -23.21
C PRO A 55 -9.24 8.35 -22.98
N ARG A 56 -9.10 7.11 -23.47
CA ARG A 56 -10.11 6.05 -23.26
C ARG A 56 -10.36 5.92 -21.76
N LYS A 57 -11.65 5.98 -21.36
CA LYS A 57 -12.03 5.73 -19.96
C LYS A 57 -11.42 4.40 -19.49
N PRO A 58 -10.71 4.39 -18.34
CA PRO A 58 -10.12 3.16 -17.82
C PRO A 58 -11.22 2.10 -17.61
N ARG A 59 -10.95 0.88 -18.07
CA ARG A 59 -11.84 -0.27 -17.85
C ARG A 59 -11.43 -0.95 -16.55
N PHE A 60 -12.30 -0.89 -15.55
CA PHE A 60 -12.07 -1.57 -14.28
C PHE A 60 -12.65 -2.99 -14.29
N ALA A 61 -12.05 -3.87 -13.51
CA ALA A 61 -12.62 -5.20 -13.28
C ALA A 61 -13.95 -5.07 -12.50
N PRO A 62 -14.88 -6.03 -12.68
CA PRO A 62 -16.14 -6.03 -11.93
C PRO A 62 -15.89 -6.09 -10.43
N VAL A 63 -16.58 -5.24 -9.67
CA VAL A 63 -16.60 -5.29 -8.21
C VAL A 63 -17.59 -6.37 -7.78
N THR A 64 -17.10 -7.39 -7.08
CA THR A 64 -17.92 -8.50 -6.56
C THR A 64 -17.66 -8.70 -5.07
N PHE A 65 -18.56 -9.41 -4.39
CA PHE A 65 -18.45 -9.68 -2.96
C PHE A 65 -18.87 -11.12 -2.62
N SER A 66 -18.30 -11.63 -1.54
CA SER A 66 -18.67 -12.92 -0.95
C SER A 66 -18.82 -12.76 0.56
N GLU A 67 -19.56 -13.67 1.20
CA GLU A 67 -19.71 -13.68 2.66
C GLU A 67 -19.42 -15.07 3.22
N GLU A 68 -18.55 -15.14 4.22
CA GLU A 68 -18.24 -16.36 4.94
C GLU A 68 -17.93 -16.02 6.40
N GLY A 69 -18.44 -16.81 7.36
CA GLY A 69 -18.09 -16.66 8.78
C GLY A 69 -18.45 -15.29 9.39
N GLY A 70 -19.45 -14.60 8.84
CA GLY A 70 -19.84 -13.25 9.27
C GLY A 70 -18.87 -12.15 8.82
N VAL A 71 -18.05 -12.43 7.81
CA VAL A 71 -17.16 -11.48 7.15
C VAL A 71 -17.58 -11.35 5.70
N ARG A 72 -17.69 -10.11 5.22
CA ARG A 72 -17.90 -9.76 3.82
C ARG A 72 -16.55 -9.43 3.19
N PHE A 73 -16.29 -10.00 2.02
CA PHE A 73 -15.04 -9.84 1.28
C PHE A 73 -15.30 -9.08 -0.02
N LEU A 74 -14.39 -8.17 -0.37
CA LEU A 74 -14.35 -7.45 -1.63
C LEU A 74 -13.45 -8.17 -2.62
N HIS A 75 -13.88 -8.26 -3.88
CA HIS A 75 -13.15 -8.89 -4.98
C HIS A 75 -13.22 -8.02 -6.25
N PHE A 76 -12.22 -8.18 -7.13
CA PHE A 76 -12.17 -7.51 -8.44
C PHE A 76 -12.16 -8.54 -9.57
N GLY A 77 -13.32 -9.11 -9.87
CA GLY A 77 -13.50 -10.08 -10.96
C GLY A 77 -12.71 -11.40 -10.81
N THR A 78 -12.08 -11.62 -9.67
CA THR A 78 -11.21 -12.77 -9.36
C THR A 78 -11.54 -13.32 -7.97
N GLU A 79 -11.01 -14.50 -7.61
CA GLU A 79 -11.16 -15.06 -6.26
C GLU A 79 -10.36 -14.30 -5.18
N TRP A 80 -9.47 -13.40 -5.61
CA TRP A 80 -8.58 -12.67 -4.72
C TRP A 80 -9.32 -11.67 -3.85
N VAL A 81 -9.02 -11.69 -2.56
CA VAL A 81 -9.61 -10.74 -1.62
C VAL A 81 -8.84 -9.42 -1.66
N GLN A 82 -9.57 -8.35 -1.95
CA GLN A 82 -9.09 -6.97 -2.03
C GLN A 82 -9.38 -6.19 -0.75
N GLY A 83 -10.31 -6.67 0.07
CA GLY A 83 -10.67 -6.06 1.35
C GLY A 83 -11.68 -6.91 2.11
N ALA A 84 -11.87 -6.62 3.40
CA ALA A 84 -12.83 -7.36 4.21
C ALA A 84 -13.44 -6.49 5.30
N MET A 85 -14.66 -6.84 5.68
CA MET A 85 -15.39 -6.24 6.80
C MET A 85 -16.14 -7.30 7.58
N ARG A 86 -15.96 -7.29 8.90
CA ARG A 86 -16.79 -8.08 9.81
C ARG A 86 -18.14 -7.43 10.00
N LEU A 87 -19.21 -8.14 9.64
CA LEU A 87 -20.58 -7.60 9.67
C LEU A 87 -21.01 -7.13 11.07
N ARG A 88 -20.56 -7.83 12.12
CA ARG A 88 -20.87 -7.47 13.52
C ARG A 88 -20.01 -6.34 14.09
N LYS A 89 -18.90 -5.99 13.44
CA LYS A 89 -17.92 -4.99 13.90
C LYS A 89 -17.36 -4.23 12.68
N PRO A 90 -18.21 -3.49 11.94
CA PRO A 90 -17.85 -2.96 10.63
C PRO A 90 -16.72 -1.93 10.67
N ASP A 91 -16.59 -1.20 11.78
CA ASP A 91 -15.53 -0.20 11.99
C ASP A 91 -14.16 -0.80 12.34
N GLN A 92 -14.10 -2.09 12.70
CA GLN A 92 -12.83 -2.75 13.07
C GLN A 92 -12.12 -3.26 11.82
N ILE A 93 -10.78 -3.20 11.84
CA ILE A 93 -9.98 -3.69 10.72
C ILE A 93 -9.87 -5.22 10.83
N GLU A 94 -10.45 -5.92 9.87
CA GLU A 94 -10.48 -7.39 9.84
C GLU A 94 -9.15 -8.00 9.38
N LEU A 95 -8.44 -7.36 8.45
CA LEU A 95 -7.24 -7.93 7.82
C LEU A 95 -5.96 -7.51 8.53
N GLU A 96 -5.09 -8.47 8.80
CA GLU A 96 -3.86 -8.23 9.58
C GLU A 96 -2.90 -7.23 8.91
N TYR A 97 -2.74 -7.29 7.59
CA TYR A 97 -1.91 -6.31 6.87
C TYR A 97 -2.48 -4.89 7.01
N ALA A 98 -3.81 -4.74 6.95
CA ALA A 98 -4.45 -3.43 7.10
C ALA A 98 -4.34 -2.93 8.54
N GLN A 99 -4.30 -3.82 9.54
CA GLN A 99 -3.95 -3.44 10.91
C GLN A 99 -2.49 -2.94 10.97
N GLN A 100 -1.55 -3.64 10.35
CA GLN A 100 -0.14 -3.21 10.28
C GLN A 100 0.05 -1.88 9.52
N MET A 101 -0.80 -1.56 8.55
CA MET A 101 -0.80 -0.24 7.89
C MET A 101 -1.04 0.92 8.87
N MET A 102 -1.52 0.66 10.09
CA MET A 102 -1.68 1.64 11.18
C MET A 102 -0.44 1.76 12.09
N ALA A 103 0.66 1.06 11.79
CA ALA A 103 1.87 1.05 12.62
C ALA A 103 2.53 2.43 12.79
N TRP A 104 2.21 3.41 11.93
CA TRP A 104 2.59 4.81 12.11
C TRP A 104 2.13 5.40 13.45
N LEU A 105 1.05 4.88 14.05
CA LEU A 105 0.56 5.31 15.38
C LEU A 105 1.57 5.09 16.52
N LEU A 106 2.56 4.21 16.32
CA LEU A 106 3.65 4.00 17.26
C LEU A 106 4.57 5.22 17.40
N PHE A 107 4.66 6.04 16.36
CA PHE A 107 5.71 7.06 16.24
C PHE A 107 5.16 8.48 16.27
N ILE A 108 3.93 8.69 15.81
CA ILE A 108 3.29 10.01 15.80
C ILE A 108 1.93 9.99 16.52
N GLU A 109 1.59 11.13 17.12
CA GLU A 109 0.21 11.38 17.54
C GLU A 109 -0.73 11.49 16.34
N THR A 110 -2.03 11.34 16.57
CA THR A 110 -3.04 11.48 15.51
C THR A 110 -2.87 12.83 14.80
N PRO A 111 -2.46 12.84 13.52
CA PRO A 111 -2.26 14.09 12.81
C PRO A 111 -3.60 14.71 12.43
N LYS A 112 -3.58 16.00 12.08
CA LYS A 112 -4.79 16.72 11.63
C LYS A 112 -5.36 16.18 10.31
N ARG A 113 -4.52 15.57 9.47
CA ARG A 113 -4.87 15.06 8.14
C ARG A 113 -4.26 13.68 7.91
N ILE A 114 -5.09 12.72 7.56
CA ILE A 114 -4.73 11.33 7.22
C ILE A 114 -5.30 11.05 5.83
N VAL A 115 -4.49 10.48 4.94
CA VAL A 115 -4.91 10.16 3.58
C VAL A 115 -4.63 8.69 3.25
N GLN A 116 -5.58 8.02 2.62
CA GLN A 116 -5.41 6.72 2.00
C GLN A 116 -5.42 6.84 0.48
N LEU A 117 -4.42 6.29 -0.20
CA LEU A 117 -4.42 6.08 -1.64
C LEU A 117 -4.87 4.64 -1.89
N GLY A 118 -6.03 4.47 -2.52
CA GLY A 118 -6.79 3.23 -2.58
C GLY A 118 -7.84 3.18 -1.46
N LEU A 119 -9.09 2.90 -1.81
CA LEU A 119 -10.19 2.81 -0.84
C LEU A 119 -10.49 1.35 -0.43
N GLY A 120 -10.57 0.44 -1.40
CA GLY A 120 -10.93 -0.96 -1.16
C GLY A 120 -12.24 -1.12 -0.37
N ALA A 121 -12.25 -1.97 0.66
CA ALA A 121 -13.39 -2.13 1.57
C ALA A 121 -13.52 -0.99 2.61
N ALA A 122 -12.79 0.11 2.39
CA ALA A 122 -12.71 1.29 3.24
C ALA A 122 -12.29 1.04 4.70
N SER A 123 -11.65 -0.11 4.99
CA SER A 123 -11.32 -0.53 6.35
C SER A 123 -10.41 0.46 7.08
N LEU A 124 -9.39 1.00 6.41
CA LEU A 124 -8.51 2.03 6.98
C LEU A 124 -9.26 3.35 7.18
N THR A 125 -10.01 3.78 6.16
CA THR A 125 -10.72 5.06 6.12
C THR A 125 -11.79 5.14 7.20
N LYS A 126 -12.68 4.14 7.30
CA LYS A 126 -13.73 4.14 8.33
C LYS A 126 -13.16 3.98 9.74
N PHE A 127 -12.12 3.16 9.91
CA PHE A 127 -11.45 3.02 11.20
C PHE A 127 -10.87 4.36 11.65
N ALA A 128 -10.11 5.04 10.77
CA ALA A 128 -9.55 6.35 11.08
C ALA A 128 -10.66 7.38 11.36
N HIS A 129 -11.72 7.42 10.56
CA HIS A 129 -12.84 8.35 10.76
C HIS A 129 -13.55 8.12 12.10
N ARG A 130 -13.77 6.84 12.48
CA ARG A 130 -14.47 6.44 13.70
C ARG A 130 -13.64 6.71 14.96
N PHE A 131 -12.38 6.29 14.97
CA PHE A 131 -11.57 6.23 16.19
C PHE A 131 -10.59 7.40 16.31
N LEU A 132 -10.14 7.98 15.20
CA LEU A 132 -9.17 9.09 15.18
C LEU A 132 -9.88 10.43 15.00
N LYS A 133 -10.74 10.78 15.97
CA LYS A 133 -11.72 11.89 15.88
C LYS A 133 -11.13 13.29 15.63
N ARG A 134 -9.83 13.47 15.90
CA ARG A 134 -9.11 14.74 15.69
C ARG A 134 -8.59 14.91 14.26
N ALA A 135 -8.65 13.87 13.44
CA ALA A 135 -8.18 13.90 12.06
C ALA A 135 -9.34 14.19 11.09
N LYS A 136 -9.01 14.95 10.05
CA LYS A 136 -9.65 14.84 8.73
C LYS A 136 -9.07 13.61 8.03
N VAL A 137 -9.94 12.78 7.48
CA VAL A 137 -9.62 11.50 6.86
C VAL A 137 -10.09 11.56 5.42
N GLU A 138 -9.18 11.27 4.51
CA GLU A 138 -9.47 11.30 3.08
C GLU A 138 -9.05 9.99 2.44
N ALA A 139 -9.82 9.52 1.47
CA ALA A 139 -9.43 8.40 0.63
C ALA A 139 -9.47 8.80 -0.85
N VAL A 140 -8.55 8.26 -1.64
CA VAL A 140 -8.45 8.50 -3.07
C VAL A 140 -8.68 7.18 -3.79
N GLU A 141 -9.70 7.12 -4.64
CA GLU A 141 -10.09 5.91 -5.37
C GLU A 141 -10.39 6.23 -6.82
N VAL A 142 -9.79 5.49 -7.74
CA VAL A 142 -9.93 5.73 -9.17
C VAL A 142 -11.15 5.02 -9.77
N ASN A 143 -11.60 3.93 -9.13
CA ASN A 143 -12.73 3.13 -9.59
C ASN A 143 -14.04 3.55 -8.87
N PRO A 144 -14.97 4.24 -9.55
CA PRO A 144 -16.22 4.69 -8.94
C PRO A 144 -17.08 3.54 -8.41
N ALA A 145 -16.97 2.33 -8.99
CA ALA A 145 -17.70 1.16 -8.48
C ALA A 145 -17.20 0.72 -7.09
N VAL A 146 -15.92 0.96 -6.78
CA VAL A 146 -15.36 0.70 -5.43
C VAL A 146 -15.90 1.71 -4.44
N VAL A 147 -16.02 2.98 -4.83
CA VAL A 147 -16.64 4.01 -3.96
C VAL A 147 -18.09 3.66 -3.65
N VAL A 148 -18.88 3.28 -4.66
CA VAL A 148 -20.27 2.85 -4.46
C VAL A 148 -20.33 1.62 -3.55
N ALA A 149 -19.50 0.60 -3.79
CA ALA A 149 -19.46 -0.60 -2.95
C ALA A 149 -19.05 -0.27 -1.51
N ALA A 150 -18.08 0.62 -1.29
CA ALA A 150 -17.64 1.02 0.03
C ALA A 150 -18.78 1.60 0.87
N ARG A 151 -19.62 2.47 0.26
CA ARG A 151 -20.78 3.08 0.93
C ARG A 151 -21.92 2.09 1.15
N THR A 152 -22.24 1.30 0.14
CA THR A 152 -23.46 0.48 0.13
C THR A 152 -23.28 -0.91 0.74
N MET A 153 -22.06 -1.44 0.66
CA MET A 153 -21.73 -2.81 1.05
C MET A 153 -20.66 -2.90 2.15
N PHE A 154 -19.92 -1.83 2.47
CA PHE A 154 -18.86 -1.87 3.48
C PHE A 154 -18.96 -0.79 4.56
N ASP A 155 -20.17 -0.26 4.77
CA ASP A 155 -20.55 0.66 5.85
C ASP A 155 -19.68 1.91 5.96
N LEU A 156 -19.12 2.39 4.85
CA LEU A 156 -18.49 3.71 4.83
C LEU A 156 -19.61 4.78 4.91
N PRO A 157 -19.69 5.58 5.99
CA PRO A 157 -20.71 6.63 6.11
C PRO A 157 -20.50 7.67 5.01
N HIS A 158 -21.51 8.43 4.61
CA HIS A 158 -21.34 9.55 3.68
C HIS A 158 -20.29 10.56 4.17
N ASP A 159 -19.75 11.33 3.22
CA ASP A 159 -18.80 12.40 3.53
C ASP A 159 -19.41 13.44 4.48
N ASP A 160 -18.55 13.94 5.37
CA ASP A 160 -18.89 14.93 6.37
C ASP A 160 -17.74 15.94 6.53
N ALA A 161 -17.78 16.77 7.57
CA ALA A 161 -16.73 17.76 7.82
C ALA A 161 -15.32 17.17 8.06
N ARG A 162 -15.21 15.86 8.32
CA ARG A 162 -13.96 15.14 8.57
C ARG A 162 -13.68 14.04 7.54
N LEU A 163 -14.66 13.52 6.81
CA LEU A 163 -14.49 12.45 5.84
C LEU A 163 -14.70 12.97 4.42
N THR A 164 -13.75 12.68 3.53
CA THR A 164 -13.89 12.95 2.09
C THR A 164 -13.36 11.79 1.26
N VAL A 165 -14.10 11.36 0.23
CA VAL A 165 -13.60 10.39 -0.76
C VAL A 165 -13.46 11.08 -2.10
N HIS A 166 -12.25 11.06 -2.64
CA HIS A 166 -11.90 11.66 -3.92
C HIS A 166 -11.92 10.59 -5.01
N GLU A 167 -12.77 10.77 -6.01
CA GLU A 167 -12.79 9.95 -7.23
C GLU A 167 -11.73 10.47 -8.22
N THR A 168 -10.45 10.18 -7.96
CA THR A 168 -9.32 10.65 -8.78
C THR A 168 -8.17 9.64 -8.78
N ASP A 169 -7.23 9.80 -9.71
CA ASP A 169 -5.99 9.03 -9.71
C ASP A 169 -5.08 9.45 -8.55
N ALA A 170 -4.46 8.47 -7.89
CA ALA A 170 -3.52 8.70 -6.80
C ALA A 170 -2.27 9.46 -7.24
N TRP A 171 -1.81 9.28 -8.50
CA TRP A 171 -0.74 10.05 -9.11
C TRP A 171 -1.10 11.53 -9.21
N ASP A 172 -2.30 11.85 -9.67
CA ASP A 172 -2.76 13.23 -9.79
C ASP A 172 -2.88 13.88 -8.40
N PHE A 173 -3.42 13.15 -7.43
CA PHE A 173 -3.55 13.63 -6.06
C PHE A 173 -2.19 14.02 -5.44
N VAL A 174 -1.15 13.18 -5.58
CA VAL A 174 0.17 13.48 -4.99
C VAL A 174 0.95 14.57 -5.76
N ASN A 175 0.60 14.83 -7.02
CA ASN A 175 1.20 15.90 -7.81
C ASN A 175 0.48 17.24 -7.66
N ASP A 176 -0.72 17.27 -7.05
CA ASP A 176 -1.37 18.51 -6.68
C ASP A 176 -0.60 19.23 -5.56
N SER A 177 -0.05 20.39 -5.88
CA SER A 177 0.68 21.26 -4.96
C SER A 177 -0.13 21.66 -3.71
N ALA A 178 -1.47 21.65 -3.78
CA ALA A 178 -2.33 21.92 -2.62
C ALA A 178 -2.17 20.86 -1.51
N ASN A 179 -1.70 19.66 -1.84
CA ASN A 179 -1.46 18.60 -0.89
C ASN A 179 -0.06 18.65 -0.25
N HIS A 180 0.88 19.44 -0.80
CA HIS A 180 2.28 19.46 -0.36
C HIS A 180 2.46 20.00 1.06
N GLY A 181 3.19 19.24 1.90
CA GLY A 181 3.46 19.62 3.29
C GLY A 181 2.28 19.53 4.26
N THR A 182 1.16 18.89 3.88
CA THR A 182 -0.10 18.95 4.66
C THR A 182 -0.50 17.64 5.35
N ILE A 183 0.03 16.50 4.91
CA ILE A 183 -0.42 15.17 5.34
C ILE A 183 0.48 14.65 6.47
N GLY A 184 -0.11 14.24 7.59
CA GLY A 184 0.67 13.65 8.69
C GLY A 184 0.88 12.14 8.53
N ALA A 185 -0.13 11.43 8.05
CA ALA A 185 -0.05 10.01 7.74
C ALA A 185 -0.67 9.73 6.36
N LEU A 186 0.11 9.12 5.47
CA LEU A 186 -0.32 8.72 4.12
C LEU A 186 -0.19 7.21 3.99
N GLN A 187 -1.24 6.53 3.55
CA GLN A 187 -1.29 5.08 3.46
C GLN A 187 -1.50 4.69 2.00
N ILE A 188 -0.61 3.88 1.44
CA ILE A 188 -0.62 3.50 0.02
C ILE A 188 -1.00 2.03 -0.10
N ASP A 189 -2.20 1.78 -0.64
CA ASP A 189 -2.82 0.46 -0.78
C ASP A 189 -3.44 0.32 -2.19
N VAL A 190 -2.69 0.73 -3.22
CA VAL A 190 -3.14 0.80 -4.62
C VAL A 190 -2.75 -0.45 -5.42
N TYR A 191 -3.68 -1.40 -5.58
CA TYR A 191 -3.45 -2.64 -6.34
C TYR A 191 -4.30 -2.71 -7.61
N ASP A 192 -3.80 -3.44 -8.62
CA ASP A 192 -4.61 -3.80 -9.78
C ASP A 192 -5.57 -4.97 -9.46
N ALA A 193 -6.48 -5.26 -10.40
CA ALA A 193 -7.45 -6.36 -10.28
C ALA A 193 -6.81 -7.75 -10.14
N THR A 194 -5.53 -7.90 -10.50
CA THR A 194 -4.76 -9.13 -10.33
C THR A 194 -4.00 -9.18 -9.00
N ALA A 195 -4.18 -8.17 -8.14
CA ALA A 195 -3.45 -8.01 -6.89
C ALA A 195 -1.92 -8.07 -7.11
N ARG A 196 -1.40 -7.42 -8.16
CA ARG A 196 0.04 -7.46 -8.51
C ARG A 196 0.77 -6.19 -8.09
N GLY A 197 1.22 -6.14 -6.84
CA GLY A 197 2.03 -5.03 -6.31
C GLY A 197 1.35 -3.66 -6.36
N PRO A 198 1.97 -2.62 -5.78
CA PRO A 198 1.49 -1.27 -6.00
C PRO A 198 1.57 -0.94 -7.51
N VAL A 199 0.47 -0.49 -8.09
CA VAL A 199 0.42 -0.05 -9.50
C VAL A 199 1.33 1.17 -9.71
N LEU A 200 1.45 1.99 -8.66
CA LEU A 200 2.33 3.15 -8.60
C LEU A 200 3.54 2.83 -7.72
N ASP A 201 4.62 2.37 -8.35
CA ASP A 201 5.80 1.84 -7.65
C ASP A 201 7.11 2.58 -7.97
N SER A 202 7.05 3.74 -8.63
CA SER A 202 8.23 4.50 -9.10
C SER A 202 8.84 5.39 -8.01
N VAL A 203 10.14 5.72 -8.15
CA VAL A 203 10.79 6.70 -7.26
C VAL A 203 10.10 8.06 -7.36
N GLY A 204 9.68 8.47 -8.57
CA GLY A 204 8.95 9.73 -8.78
C GLY A 204 7.64 9.77 -7.99
N PHE A 205 6.89 8.67 -8.00
CA PHE A 205 5.66 8.55 -7.20
C PHE A 205 5.96 8.69 -5.71
N TYR A 206 6.94 7.93 -5.20
CA TYR A 206 7.28 7.98 -3.78
C TYR A 206 7.85 9.34 -3.35
N ARG A 207 8.56 10.07 -4.23
CA ARG A 207 8.98 11.45 -3.97
C ARG A 207 7.81 12.42 -3.94
N ALA A 208 6.84 12.28 -4.85
CA ALA A 208 5.62 13.10 -4.83
C ALA A 208 4.77 12.83 -3.57
N ALA A 209 4.62 11.55 -3.20
CA ALA A 209 3.99 11.14 -1.95
C ALA A 209 4.71 11.73 -0.72
N ARG A 210 6.05 11.71 -0.71
CA ARG A 210 6.85 12.35 0.35
C ARG A 210 6.66 13.86 0.39
N ALA A 211 6.55 14.54 -0.75
CA ALA A 211 6.30 15.98 -0.82
C ALA A 211 4.95 16.38 -0.19
N CYS A 212 3.96 15.48 -0.21
CA CYS A 212 2.67 15.68 0.46
C CYS A 212 2.76 15.64 1.99
N LEU A 213 3.81 15.03 2.55
CA LEU A 213 3.95 14.86 3.99
C LEU A 213 4.39 16.14 4.69
N THR A 214 3.85 16.36 5.88
CA THR A 214 4.39 17.34 6.84
C THR A 214 5.84 17.01 7.21
N GLY A 215 6.52 17.96 7.85
CA GLY A 215 7.93 17.81 8.25
C GLY A 215 8.22 16.67 9.23
N ALA A 216 7.22 16.02 9.82
CA ALA A 216 7.36 14.81 10.63
C ALA A 216 6.29 13.75 10.25
N GLY A 217 5.88 13.75 8.98
CA GLY A 217 4.89 12.83 8.46
C GLY A 217 5.44 11.43 8.19
N MET A 218 4.53 10.49 7.98
CA MET A 218 4.85 9.10 7.74
C MET A 218 4.03 8.51 6.60
N VAL A 219 4.64 7.56 5.89
CA VAL A 219 3.96 6.72 4.91
C VAL A 219 3.96 5.27 5.37
N THR A 220 2.84 4.59 5.19
CA THR A 220 2.80 3.12 5.15
C THR A 220 2.41 2.63 3.77
N VAL A 221 3.07 1.57 3.29
CA VAL A 221 2.85 1.00 1.95
C VAL A 221 2.63 -0.49 2.09
N ASN A 222 1.54 -0.99 1.52
CA ASN A 222 1.31 -2.43 1.40
C ASN A 222 2.13 -2.98 0.23
N LEU A 223 2.97 -3.99 0.48
CA LEU A 223 3.79 -4.66 -0.53
C LEU A 223 3.57 -6.17 -0.47
N PHE A 224 3.89 -6.89 -1.55
CA PHE A 224 3.97 -8.36 -1.53
C PHE A 224 5.39 -8.80 -1.23
N GLY A 225 5.59 -9.52 -0.12
CA GLY A 225 6.88 -9.98 0.36
C GLY A 225 7.55 -11.06 -0.49
N ASP A 226 6.77 -12.05 -0.95
CA ASP A 226 7.26 -13.18 -1.77
C ASP A 226 7.12 -12.92 -3.28
N HIS A 227 7.29 -11.66 -3.71
CA HIS A 227 7.25 -11.26 -5.11
C HIS A 227 8.51 -10.45 -5.48
N PRO A 228 9.09 -10.62 -6.69
CA PRO A 228 10.29 -9.89 -7.11
C PRO A 228 10.18 -8.36 -7.03
N SER A 229 8.94 -7.83 -7.06
CA SER A 229 8.69 -6.40 -6.89
C SER A 229 9.01 -5.89 -5.48
N PHE A 230 9.07 -6.73 -4.45
CA PHE A 230 9.37 -6.32 -3.08
C PHE A 230 10.71 -5.60 -2.99
N VAL A 231 11.79 -6.25 -3.43
CA VAL A 231 13.15 -5.72 -3.38
C VAL A 231 13.26 -4.42 -4.18
N ARG A 232 12.60 -4.38 -5.34
CA ARG A 232 12.54 -3.18 -6.19
C ARG A 232 11.82 -2.03 -5.48
N ASN A 233 10.67 -2.29 -4.85
CA ASN A 233 9.92 -1.30 -4.10
C ASN A 233 10.72 -0.76 -2.91
N MET A 234 11.35 -1.64 -2.14
CA MET A 234 12.20 -1.22 -1.01
C MET A 234 13.37 -0.34 -1.47
N LYS A 235 14.03 -0.66 -2.60
CA LYS A 235 15.08 0.20 -3.15
C LYS A 235 14.55 1.59 -3.50
N ARG A 236 13.40 1.67 -4.15
CA ARG A 236 12.80 2.94 -4.59
C ARG A 236 12.27 3.78 -3.43
N LEU A 237 11.67 3.14 -2.42
CA LEU A 237 11.28 3.80 -1.17
C LEU A 237 12.50 4.36 -0.45
N ASN A 238 13.57 3.56 -0.31
CA ASN A 238 14.81 4.05 0.31
C ASN A 238 15.40 5.25 -0.45
N GLU A 239 15.38 5.24 -1.79
CA GLU A 239 15.82 6.38 -2.59
C GLU A 239 14.93 7.62 -2.42
N ALA A 240 13.62 7.44 -2.22
CA ALA A 240 12.68 8.54 -2.05
C ALA A 240 12.67 9.13 -0.63
N PHE A 241 12.98 8.33 0.39
CA PHE A 241 12.88 8.68 1.82
C PHE A 241 14.24 8.73 2.53
N ASP A 242 15.32 8.92 1.78
CA ASP A 242 16.69 9.09 2.30
C ASP A 242 17.16 7.92 3.18
N GLY A 243 16.80 6.69 2.81
CA GLY A 243 17.16 5.48 3.55
C GLY A 243 16.31 5.22 4.80
N ARG A 244 15.34 6.09 5.12
CA ARG A 244 14.53 5.98 6.35
C ARG A 244 13.27 5.18 6.09
N VAL A 245 13.48 3.91 5.76
CA VAL A 245 12.41 2.96 5.42
C VAL A 245 12.67 1.62 6.09
N ILE A 246 11.65 1.08 6.74
CA ILE A 246 11.65 -0.27 7.30
C ILE A 246 10.43 -1.04 6.82
N ALA A 247 10.56 -2.35 6.61
CA ALA A 247 9.41 -3.22 6.36
C ALA A 247 9.20 -4.14 7.56
N LEU A 248 7.96 -4.24 8.03
CA LEU A 248 7.58 -5.24 9.03
C LEU A 248 7.71 -6.67 8.46
N PRO A 249 7.75 -7.70 9.33
CA PRO A 249 7.72 -9.08 8.90
C PRO A 249 6.45 -9.38 8.08
N GLU A 250 6.58 -10.41 7.25
CA GLU A 250 5.47 -10.90 6.43
C GLU A 250 4.34 -11.45 7.30
N VAL A 251 3.10 -11.12 6.95
CA VAL A 251 1.89 -11.68 7.55
C VAL A 251 1.31 -12.79 6.68
N HIS A 252 0.37 -13.56 7.22
CA HIS A 252 -0.13 -14.85 6.68
C HIS A 252 -0.54 -14.89 5.20
N ASP A 253 -0.75 -13.74 4.55
CA ASP A 253 -1.18 -13.62 3.15
C ASP A 253 -0.06 -13.19 2.19
N GLY A 254 1.20 -13.11 2.65
CA GLY A 254 2.33 -12.67 1.84
C GLY A 254 2.52 -11.15 1.80
N ASN A 255 1.71 -10.39 2.53
CA ASN A 255 1.84 -8.94 2.63
C ASN A 255 2.99 -8.56 3.57
N ARG A 256 3.72 -7.51 3.19
CA ARG A 256 4.73 -6.83 4.04
C ARG A 256 4.46 -5.33 4.00
N ILE A 257 4.30 -4.75 5.18
CA ILE A 257 4.05 -3.31 5.29
C ILE A 257 5.38 -2.57 5.43
N ALA A 258 5.69 -1.72 4.46
CA ALA A 258 6.77 -0.76 4.55
C ALA A 258 6.29 0.49 5.30
N ILE A 259 7.17 1.06 6.13
CA ILE A 259 6.99 2.29 6.89
C ILE A 259 8.14 3.21 6.49
N ALA A 260 7.81 4.41 6.02
CA ALA A 260 8.76 5.41 5.56
C ALA A 260 8.57 6.74 6.29
N PHE A 261 9.67 7.40 6.63
CA PHE A 261 9.69 8.59 7.50
C PHE A 261 10.15 9.83 6.72
N SER A 262 9.33 10.89 6.70
CA SER A 262 9.71 12.15 6.01
C SER A 262 10.54 13.09 6.88
N GLY A 263 10.28 13.10 8.18
CA GLY A 263 10.96 13.95 9.16
C GLY A 263 12.38 13.53 9.48
N PRO A 264 13.11 14.25 10.35
CA PRO A 264 14.53 13.99 10.63
C PRO A 264 14.79 12.55 11.13
N ALA A 265 16.06 12.17 11.20
CA ALA A 265 16.46 10.90 11.81
C ALA A 265 15.81 10.74 13.20
N LEU A 266 15.30 9.55 13.48
CA LEU A 266 14.49 9.28 14.64
C LEU A 266 15.27 8.36 15.58
N ASP A 267 15.30 8.68 16.87
CA ASP A 267 15.78 7.79 17.92
C ASP A 267 14.76 7.75 19.05
N VAL A 268 14.08 6.61 19.20
CA VAL A 268 12.98 6.45 20.17
C VAL A 268 13.23 5.23 21.04
N PRO A 269 13.26 5.36 22.38
CA PRO A 269 13.38 4.23 23.27
C PRO A 269 12.29 3.19 23.02
N PHE A 270 12.65 1.90 22.96
CA PHE A 270 11.65 0.83 22.84
C PHE A 270 10.66 0.82 24.01
N THR A 271 11.06 1.31 25.19
CA THR A 271 10.15 1.49 26.33
C THR A 271 9.02 2.49 26.03
N ALA A 272 9.32 3.58 25.31
CA ALA A 272 8.31 4.55 24.87
C ALA A 272 7.39 3.93 23.81
N LEU A 273 7.94 3.21 22.83
CA LEU A 273 7.13 2.48 21.85
C LEU A 273 6.22 1.44 22.54
N GLN A 274 6.72 0.73 23.55
CA GLN A 274 5.92 -0.24 24.31
C GLN A 274 4.77 0.42 25.09
N ALA A 275 5.01 1.59 25.69
CA ALA A 275 3.94 2.36 26.32
C ALA A 275 2.88 2.79 25.30
N ARG A 276 3.32 3.26 24.13
CA ARG A 276 2.44 3.65 23.03
C ARG A 276 1.62 2.47 22.49
N ALA A 277 2.24 1.31 22.31
CA ALA A 277 1.56 0.10 21.85
C ALA A 277 0.48 -0.39 22.82
N LYS A 278 0.73 -0.33 24.13
CA LYS A 278 -0.29 -0.66 25.14
C LYS A 278 -1.50 0.27 25.03
N LEU A 279 -1.28 1.56 24.82
CA LEU A 279 -2.36 2.53 24.63
C LEU A 279 -3.14 2.25 23.34
N ILE A 280 -2.46 1.98 22.24
CA ILE A 280 -3.11 1.62 20.96
C ILE A 280 -3.97 0.37 21.12
N GLU A 281 -3.47 -0.67 21.79
CA GLU A 281 -4.26 -1.88 22.02
C GLU A 281 -5.49 -1.63 22.89
N ALA A 282 -5.35 -0.84 23.94
CA ALA A 282 -6.45 -0.53 24.85
C ALA A 282 -7.55 0.33 24.20
N GLU A 283 -7.15 1.38 23.50
CA GLU A 283 -8.08 2.38 22.95
C GLU A 283 -8.62 1.99 21.56
N LEU A 284 -7.81 1.28 20.77
CA LEU A 284 -8.06 1.05 19.36
C LEU A 284 -8.21 -0.43 19.00
N GLY A 285 -7.87 -1.35 19.90
CA GLY A 285 -7.99 -2.79 19.66
C GLY A 285 -7.01 -3.35 18.62
N LEU A 286 -6.04 -2.56 18.16
CA LEU A 286 -5.03 -2.98 17.17
C LEU A 286 -3.85 -3.64 17.87
N PRO A 287 -3.27 -4.73 17.32
CA PRO A 287 -2.26 -5.56 18.01
C PRO A 287 -0.84 -4.93 18.00
N ALA A 288 -0.70 -3.71 18.50
CA ALA A 288 0.48 -2.88 18.33
C ALA A 288 1.76 -3.44 18.97
N ARG A 289 1.67 -4.26 20.03
CA ARG A 289 2.85 -4.93 20.60
C ARG A 289 3.47 -5.93 19.64
N LYS A 290 2.69 -6.53 18.73
CA LYS A 290 3.23 -7.40 17.67
C LYS A 290 4.10 -6.61 16.69
N TRP A 291 3.72 -5.38 16.38
CA TRP A 291 4.48 -4.53 15.45
C TRP A 291 5.84 -4.16 16.04
N ILE A 292 5.95 -3.93 17.35
CA ILE A 292 7.26 -3.68 18.00
C ILE A 292 8.20 -4.87 17.83
N LYS A 293 7.71 -6.09 18.08
CA LYS A 293 8.51 -7.31 17.84
C LYS A 293 8.97 -7.36 16.38
N GLY A 294 8.06 -7.06 15.46
CA GLY A 294 8.39 -7.00 14.03
C GLY A 294 9.44 -5.94 13.68
N LEU A 295 9.42 -4.77 14.32
CA LEU A 295 10.46 -3.75 14.17
C LEU A 295 11.82 -4.26 14.66
N GLN A 296 11.87 -4.94 15.81
CA GLN A 296 13.11 -5.51 16.36
C GLN A 296 13.69 -6.60 15.45
N GLU A 297 12.83 -7.49 14.94
CA GLU A 297 13.21 -8.54 13.98
C GLU A 297 13.72 -7.94 12.66
N SER A 298 13.08 -6.90 12.16
CA SER A 298 13.38 -6.33 10.84
C SER A 298 14.58 -5.40 10.84
N THR A 299 14.87 -4.71 11.96
CA THR A 299 16.06 -3.87 12.10
C THR A 299 17.30 -4.64 12.53
N GLY A 300 17.14 -5.78 13.22
CA GLY A 300 18.23 -6.45 13.91
C GLY A 300 18.86 -5.60 15.03
N GLN A 301 18.25 -4.48 15.40
CA GLN A 301 18.76 -3.59 16.44
C GLN A 301 18.58 -4.24 17.81
N LYS A 302 19.70 -4.46 18.50
CA LYS A 302 19.76 -4.99 19.88
C LYS A 302 19.85 -3.88 20.94
N GLY A 303 19.82 -2.62 20.51
CA GLY A 303 19.88 -1.45 21.38
C GLY A 303 18.58 -1.22 22.17
N ALA A 304 18.63 -0.30 23.12
CA ALA A 304 17.47 0.10 23.92
C ALA A 304 16.48 1.01 23.15
N SER A 305 16.89 1.53 22.00
CA SER A 305 16.11 2.43 21.15
C SER A 305 15.96 1.86 19.73
N PHE A 306 14.86 2.26 19.09
CA PHE A 306 14.66 2.17 17.65
C PHE A 306 15.26 3.41 17.00
N SER A 307 16.19 3.22 16.07
CA SER A 307 16.83 4.32 15.34
C SER A 307 16.66 4.15 13.83
N ILE A 308 16.33 5.22 13.11
CA ILE A 308 16.22 5.22 11.64
C ILE A 308 16.57 6.56 11.02
#